data_AF-A0A5P9EVK8-F1
#
_entry.id   AF-A0A5P9EVK8-F1
#
_cell.length_a   1.000
_cell.length_b   1.000
_cell.length_c   1.000
_cell.angle_alpha   90.00
_cell.angle_beta   90.00
_cell.angle_gamma   90.00
#
_symmetry.space_group_name_H-M   'P 1'
#
loop_
_entity.id
_entity.type
_entity.pdbx_description
1 polymer ?
#
loop_
_entity_poly.entity_id
_entity_poly.type
_entity_poly.pdbx_seq_one_letter_code
_entity_poly.pdbx_strand_id
1 'polypeptide(L)'
;MSYVDGCVAAVPTAKKDAYIGYAKTAAELFKEQGALKVVESWGDDIPDGEVTSFPMAIKCTENETVVFSWAIWPSKEIRDAGWQALVDTSKNATRGKPNAV
;
A
#
# COMPACT_ATOMS: atom_id res chain seq x y z
N MET A 1 -7.82 12.36 16.71
CA MET A 1 -8.26 12.49 15.30
C MET A 1 -7.57 11.38 14.54
N SER A 2 -8.31 10.61 13.74
CA SER A 2 -7.72 9.49 12.99
C SER A 2 -6.63 10.00 12.04
N TYR A 3 -5.56 9.22 11.87
CA TYR A 3 -4.45 9.52 10.96
C TYR A 3 -4.48 8.54 9.79
N VAL A 4 -4.08 8.98 8.59
CA VAL A 4 -4.16 8.17 7.38
C VAL A 4 -2.81 8.16 6.67
N ASP A 5 -2.28 6.97 6.41
CA ASP A 5 -1.25 6.77 5.37
C ASP A 5 -1.96 6.49 4.05
N GLY A 6 -1.68 7.28 3.02
CA GLY A 6 -2.15 7.06 1.66
C GLY A 6 -1.01 6.64 0.74
N CYS A 7 -1.25 5.65 -0.12
CA CYS A 7 -0.30 5.18 -1.09
C CYS A 7 -0.97 5.07 -2.48
N VAL A 8 -0.23 5.48 -3.49
CA VAL A 8 -0.56 5.23 -4.90
C VAL A 8 0.63 4.49 -5.49
N ALA A 9 0.40 3.35 -6.11
CA ALA A 9 1.45 2.50 -6.67
C ALA A 9 1.11 2.04 -8.09
N ALA A 10 2.14 1.85 -8.92
CA ALA A 10 2.03 1.19 -10.21
C ALA A 10 2.38 -0.27 -9.98
N VAL A 11 1.47 -1.18 -10.34
CA VAL A 11 1.68 -2.61 -10.15
C VAL A 11 1.62 -3.29 -11.50
N PRO A 12 2.62 -4.10 -11.90
CA PRO A 12 2.53 -4.87 -13.13
C PRO A 12 1.23 -5.66 -13.17
N THR A 13 0.41 -5.46 -14.21
CA THR A 13 -0.94 -6.02 -14.31
C THR A 13 -0.92 -7.55 -14.22
N ALA A 14 0.11 -8.17 -14.79
CA ALA A 14 0.36 -9.61 -14.73
C ALA A 14 0.67 -10.14 -13.31
N LYS A 15 0.99 -9.27 -12.34
CA LYS A 15 1.32 -9.62 -10.95
C LYS A 15 0.18 -9.34 -9.97
N LYS A 16 -1.05 -9.12 -10.45
CA LYS A 16 -2.22 -8.81 -9.59
C LYS A 16 -2.39 -9.77 -8.41
N ASP A 17 -2.35 -11.07 -8.64
CA ASP A 17 -2.54 -12.06 -7.57
C ASP A 17 -1.38 -12.07 -6.56
N ALA A 18 -0.15 -11.90 -7.04
CA ALA A 18 1.03 -11.78 -6.19
C ALA A 18 0.94 -10.53 -5.31
N TYR A 19 0.48 -9.41 -5.88
CA TYR A 19 0.22 -8.18 -5.13
C TYR A 19 -0.87 -8.37 -4.07
N ILE A 20 -2.00 -9.02 -4.41
CA ILE A 20 -3.08 -9.29 -3.45
C ILE A 20 -2.55 -10.15 -2.28
N GLY A 21 -1.72 -11.16 -2.55
CA GLY A 21 -1.09 -11.98 -1.51
C GLY A 21 -0.19 -11.17 -0.59
N TYR A 22 0.66 -10.31 -1.17
CA TYR A 22 1.51 -9.37 -0.43
C TYR A 22 0.67 -8.41 0.43
N ALA A 23 -0.34 -7.78 -0.17
CA ALA A 23 -1.17 -6.77 0.47
C ALA A 23 -1.99 -7.33 1.64
N LYS A 24 -2.48 -8.58 1.54
CA LYS A 24 -3.12 -9.28 2.66
C LYS A 24 -2.16 -9.47 3.84
N THR A 25 -0.94 -9.93 3.56
CA THR A 25 0.09 -10.14 4.59
C THR A 25 0.47 -8.81 5.24
N ALA A 26 0.67 -7.75 4.45
CA ALA A 26 0.97 -6.42 4.95
C ALA A 26 -0.19 -5.87 5.80
N ALA A 27 -1.44 -6.04 5.37
CA ALA A 27 -2.61 -5.58 6.11
C ALA A 27 -2.75 -6.25 7.48
N GLU A 28 -2.41 -7.54 7.60
CA GLU A 28 -2.36 -8.24 8.89
C GLU A 28 -1.30 -7.61 9.81
N LEU A 29 -0.09 -7.40 9.30
CA LEU A 29 1.00 -6.78 10.06
C LEU A 29 0.66 -5.36 10.51
N PHE A 30 0.07 -4.53 9.64
CA PHE A 30 -0.38 -3.19 10.01
C PHE A 30 -1.43 -3.22 11.13
N LYS A 31 -2.39 -4.16 11.07
CA LYS A 31 -3.40 -4.33 12.12
C LYS A 31 -2.80 -4.79 13.44
N GLU A 32 -1.83 -5.71 13.42
CA GLU A 32 -1.08 -6.13 14.61
C GLU A 32 -0.38 -4.94 15.29
N GLN A 33 0.05 -3.94 14.51
CA GLN A 33 0.69 -2.72 15.02
C GLN A 33 -0.29 -1.56 15.33
N GLY A 34 -1.60 -1.80 15.29
CA GLY A 34 -2.61 -0.83 15.73
C GLY A 34 -3.32 -0.05 14.61
N ALA A 35 -3.14 -0.44 13.34
CA ALA A 35 -3.98 0.10 12.27
C ALA A 35 -5.44 -0.38 12.44
N LEU A 36 -6.38 0.55 12.32
CA LEU A 36 -7.81 0.29 12.43
C LEU A 36 -8.37 -0.35 11.15
N LYS A 37 -7.87 0.07 10.00
CA LYS A 37 -8.32 -0.39 8.69
C LYS A 37 -7.20 -0.28 7.69
N VAL A 38 -7.10 -1.25 6.80
CA VAL A 38 -6.24 -1.20 5.61
C VAL A 38 -7.14 -1.49 4.41
N VAL A 39 -7.05 -0.65 3.38
CA VAL A 39 -7.83 -0.77 2.15
C VAL A 39 -6.89 -0.73 0.97
N GLU A 40 -7.09 -1.65 0.04
CA GLU A 40 -6.28 -1.85 -1.16
C GLU A 40 -7.26 -1.89 -2.34
N SER A 41 -7.12 -0.97 -3.29
CA SER A 41 -8.07 -0.79 -4.39
C SER A 41 -7.36 -0.90 -5.73
N TRP A 42 -7.66 -1.96 -6.47
CA TRP A 42 -7.16 -2.16 -7.83
C TRP A 42 -7.89 -1.23 -8.81
N GLY A 43 -7.15 -0.53 -9.68
CA GLY A 43 -7.72 0.32 -10.71
C GLY A 43 -8.64 -0.44 -11.66
N ASP A 44 -9.82 0.11 -11.92
CA ASP A 44 -10.83 -0.45 -12.82
C ASP A 44 -11.19 0.58 -13.90
N ASP A 45 -11.75 1.72 -13.48
CA ASP A 45 -12.09 2.85 -14.37
C ASP A 45 -11.33 4.11 -13.93
N ILE A 46 -10.06 4.22 -14.34
CA ILE A 46 -9.19 5.35 -14.01
C ILE A 46 -8.88 6.11 -15.31
N PRO A 47 -9.45 7.31 -15.51
CA PRO A 47 -9.25 8.07 -16.74
C PRO A 47 -7.85 8.67 -16.81
N ASP A 48 -7.34 8.76 -18.02
CA ASP A 48 -6.18 9.60 -18.34
C ASP A 48 -6.53 11.09 -18.24
N GLY A 49 -5.50 11.92 -18.12
CA GLY A 49 -5.65 13.37 -18.00
C GLY A 49 -4.58 14.11 -18.81
N GLU A 50 -4.84 15.38 -19.10
CA GLU A 50 -3.91 16.23 -19.86
C GLU A 50 -2.91 16.97 -18.94
N VAL A 51 -3.36 17.36 -17.75
CA VAL A 51 -2.55 18.11 -16.76
C VAL A 51 -2.11 17.19 -15.61
N THR A 52 -3.05 16.42 -15.05
CA THR A 52 -2.80 15.45 -13.99
C THR A 52 -3.79 14.28 -14.08
N SER A 53 -3.33 13.11 -13.64
CA SER A 53 -4.14 11.91 -13.44
C SER A 53 -3.42 10.98 -12.46
N PHE A 54 -4.09 9.93 -11.98
CA PHE A 54 -3.43 8.89 -11.18
C PHE A 54 -2.27 8.23 -11.95
N PRO A 55 -2.46 7.73 -13.20
CA PRO A 55 -1.37 7.19 -14.01
C PRO A 55 -0.19 8.16 -14.12
N MET A 56 -0.45 9.46 -14.35
CA MET A 56 0.61 10.48 -14.43
C MET A 56 1.35 10.67 -13.10
N ALA A 57 0.65 10.64 -11.97
CA ALA A 57 1.23 10.87 -10.65
C ALA A 57 2.29 9.82 -10.27
N ILE A 58 2.12 8.58 -10.75
CA ILE A 58 3.02 7.45 -10.47
C ILE A 58 3.82 7.01 -11.71
N LYS A 59 3.72 7.72 -12.83
CA LYS A 59 4.34 7.36 -14.12
C LYS A 59 4.01 5.93 -14.55
N CYS A 60 2.74 5.56 -14.40
CA CYS A 60 2.23 4.23 -14.74
C CYS A 60 2.45 3.93 -16.23
N THR A 61 3.01 2.78 -16.54
CA THR A 61 3.17 2.28 -17.91
C THR A 61 1.95 1.47 -18.36
N GLU A 62 1.84 1.18 -19.65
CA GLU A 62 0.72 0.41 -20.24
C GLU A 62 0.55 -1.01 -19.66
N ASN A 63 1.62 -1.58 -19.11
CA ASN A 63 1.62 -2.91 -18.51
C ASN A 63 1.41 -2.90 -17.00
N GLU A 64 1.13 -1.73 -16.42
CA GLU A 64 0.89 -1.53 -15.01
C GLU A 64 -0.54 -1.06 -14.77
N THR A 65 -1.05 -1.39 -13.59
CA THR A 65 -2.33 -0.88 -13.09
C THR A 65 -2.07 -0.05 -11.85
N VAL A 66 -2.76 1.08 -11.75
CA VAL A 66 -2.78 1.90 -10.54
C VAL A 66 -3.41 1.11 -9.41
N VAL A 67 -2.76 1.12 -8.25
CA VAL A 67 -3.37 0.74 -6.97
C VAL A 67 -3.44 1.96 -6.08
N PHE A 68 -4.63 2.21 -5.53
CA PHE A 68 -4.85 3.22 -4.51
C PHE A 68 -5.16 2.55 -3.18
N SER A 69 -4.37 2.86 -2.16
CA SER A 69 -4.48 2.22 -0.86
C SER A 69 -4.31 3.19 0.29
N TRP A 70 -4.89 2.82 1.43
CA TRP A 70 -4.75 3.60 2.64
C TRP A 70 -4.87 2.76 3.91
N ALA A 71 -4.13 3.17 4.93
CA ALA A 71 -4.23 2.64 6.29
C ALA A 71 -4.74 3.73 7.23
N ILE A 72 -5.77 3.41 8.03
CA ILE A 72 -6.34 4.30 9.03
C ILE A 72 -5.79 3.92 10.39
N TRP A 73 -5.28 4.90 11.12
CA TRP A 73 -4.70 4.78 12.45
C TRP A 73 -5.47 5.63 13.46
N PRO A 74 -5.45 5.29 14.75
CA PRO A 74 -6.16 6.07 15.76
C PRO A 74 -5.52 7.45 16.01
N SER A 75 -4.19 7.55 15.84
CA SER A 75 -3.42 8.79 15.95
C SER A 75 -2.07 8.69 15.20
N LYS A 76 -1.38 9.82 15.05
CA LYS A 76 -0.06 9.88 14.41
C LYS A 76 1.00 9.13 15.24
N GLU A 77 0.91 9.22 16.56
CA GLU A 77 1.85 8.59 17.49
C GLU A 77 1.79 7.06 17.37
N ILE A 78 0.59 6.50 17.27
CA ILE A 78 0.39 5.05 17.06
C ILE A 78 0.89 4.64 15.68
N ARG A 79 0.60 5.44 14.65
CA ARG A 79 1.10 5.21 13.28
C ARG A 79 2.63 5.14 13.25
N ASP A 80 3.30 6.10 13.88
CA ASP A 80 4.77 6.19 13.85
C ASP A 80 5.41 5.03 14.61
N ALA A 81 4.89 4.67 15.78
CA ALA A 81 5.34 3.51 16.53
C ALA A 81 5.13 2.20 15.74
N GLY A 82 3.97 2.05 15.09
CA GLY A 82 3.67 0.88 14.28
C GLY A 82 4.59 0.75 13.07
N TRP A 83 4.87 1.85 12.37
CA TRP A 83 5.83 1.86 11.26
C TRP A 83 7.25 1.50 11.69
N GLN A 84 7.71 2.00 12.83
CA GLN A 84 9.02 1.63 13.38
C GLN A 84 9.11 0.12 13.65
N ALA A 85 8.06 -0.47 14.22
CA ALA A 85 7.99 -1.91 14.46
C ALA A 85 7.97 -2.74 13.17
N LEU A 86 7.40 -2.21 12.07
CA LEU A 86 7.39 -2.88 10.76
C LEU A 86 8.76 -2.84 10.06
N VAL A 87 9.48 -1.72 10.17
CA VAL A 87 10.80 -1.50 9.55
C VAL A 87 11.92 -2.24 10.29
N ASP A 88 11.74 -2.54 11.58
CA ASP A 88 12.67 -3.37 12.34
C ASP A 88 12.64 -4.83 11.82
N THR A 89 13.51 -5.09 10.85
CA THR A 89 13.65 -6.36 10.14
C THR A 89 14.05 -7.54 11.04
N SER A 90 14.47 -7.29 12.29
CA SER A 90 14.78 -8.36 13.26
C SER A 90 13.57 -9.22 13.61
N LYS A 91 12.34 -8.68 13.46
CA LYS A 91 11.08 -9.40 13.75
C LYS A 91 10.35 -9.90 12.50
N ASN A 92 10.65 -9.33 11.32
CA ASN A 92 9.90 -9.56 10.08
C ASN A 92 10.69 -10.31 8.98
N ALA A 93 11.91 -10.77 9.28
CA ALA A 93 12.84 -11.38 8.32
C ALA A 93 12.30 -12.58 7.51
N THR A 94 11.23 -13.24 7.96
CA THR A 94 10.64 -14.44 7.33
C THR A 94 9.33 -14.19 6.58
N ARG A 95 8.72 -13.00 6.66
CA ARG A 95 7.44 -12.68 6.01
C ARG A 95 7.66 -11.65 4.90
N GLY A 96 7.94 -12.16 3.70
CA GLY A 96 7.91 -11.41 2.43
C GLY A 96 8.65 -10.07 2.47
N LYS A 97 9.94 -10.07 2.15
CA LYS A 97 10.68 -8.82 1.90
C LYS A 97 9.84 -7.90 1.00
N PRO A 98 9.74 -6.59 1.30
CA PRO A 98 9.16 -5.62 0.38
C PRO A 98 10.13 -5.45 -0.80
N ASN A 99 10.23 -6.48 -1.64
CA ASN A 99 10.78 -6.34 -2.96
C ASN A 99 9.69 -5.63 -3.75
N ALA A 100 10.03 -4.39 -4.13
CA ALA A 100 9.31 -3.53 -5.03
C ALA A 100 8.35 -4.32 -5.93
N VAL A 101 7.07 -4.04 -5.74
CA VAL A 101 6.04 -4.38 -6.72
C VAL A 101 6.44 -3.80 -8.07
#